data_AF-A0A4Q5QHD5-F1
#
_entry.id   AF-A0A4Q5QHD5-F1
#
_cell.length_a   1.000
_cell.length_b   1.000
_cell.length_c   1.000
_cell.angle_alpha   90.00
_cell.angle_beta   90.00
_cell.angle_gamma   90.00
#
_symmetry.space_group_name_H-M   'P 1'
#
loop_
_entity.id
_entity.type
_entity.pdbx_description
1 polymer ?
#
loop_
_entity_poly.entity_id
_entity_poly.type
_entity_poly.pdbx_seq_one_letter_code
_entity_poly.pdbx_strand_id
1 'polypeptide(L)' 'NLENGKKFVIEAPANSKQNVYIKSASLNGKPFTKNFIKHEEIINGGVLKLEMADQPNKNRGIKEEDKPFSVSRK' A
#
# COMPACT_ATOMS: atom_id res chain seq x y z
N ASN A 1 7.82 -13.99 7.62
CA ASN A 1 9.19 -13.51 7.91
C ASN A 1 10.01 -13.61 6.64
N LEU A 2 10.90 -12.65 6.39
CA LEU A 2 11.74 -12.59 5.21
C LEU A 2 13.05 -13.35 5.44
N GLU A 3 13.75 -13.72 4.36
CA GLU A 3 15.01 -14.49 4.43
C GLU A 3 16.12 -13.77 5.23
N ASN A 4 16.11 -12.44 5.24
CA ASN A 4 17.04 -11.61 6.02
C ASN A 4 16.62 -11.43 7.50
N GLY A 5 15.65 -12.21 7.99
CA GLY A 5 15.16 -12.15 9.37
C GLY A 5 14.22 -10.98 9.68
N LYS A 6 14.06 -10.01 8.77
CA LYS A 6 13.11 -8.90 8.95
C LYS A 6 11.67 -9.34 8.71
N LYS A 7 10.72 -8.48 9.09
CA LYS A 7 9.30 -8.67 8.86
C LYS A 7 8.71 -7.48 8.14
N PHE A 8 7.94 -7.75 7.11
CA PHE A 8 7.04 -6.78 6.50
C PHE A 8 5.62 -7.17 6.90
N VAL A 9 4.94 -6.31 7.65
CA VAL A 9 3.61 -6.55 8.23
C VAL A 9 2.60 -5.72 7.45
N ILE A 10 1.47 -6.34 7.08
CA ILE A 10 0.34 -5.66 6.48
C ILE A 10 -0.79 -5.64 7.51
N GLU A 11 -1.19 -4.44 7.94
CA GLU A 11 -2.27 -4.24 8.90
C GLU A 11 -3.49 -3.64 8.19
N ALA A 12 -4.62 -4.34 8.25
CA ALA A 12 -5.90 -3.89 7.70
C ALA A 12 -7.04 -4.22 8.66
N PRO A 13 -7.07 -3.62 9.88
CA PRO A 13 -7.96 -4.06 10.96
C PRO A 13 -9.45 -3.94 10.64
N ALA A 14 -9.83 -3.00 9.77
CA ALA A 14 -11.22 -2.80 9.35
C ALA A 14 -11.62 -3.62 8.11
N ASN A 15 -10.77 -4.53 7.62
CA ASN A 15 -11.07 -5.37 6.47
C ASN A 15 -12.25 -6.31 6.77
N SER A 16 -13.25 -6.32 5.88
CA SER A 16 -14.45 -7.15 6.02
C SER A 16 -15.07 -7.42 4.64
N LYS A 17 -16.14 -8.22 4.60
CA LYS A 17 -16.90 -8.43 3.34
C LYS A 17 -17.49 -7.13 2.79
N GLN A 18 -17.72 -6.14 3.65
CA GLN A 18 -18.23 -4.82 3.28
C GLN A 18 -17.09 -3.86 2.98
N ASN A 19 -16.04 -3.85 3.80
CA ASN A 19 -14.96 -2.88 3.74
C ASN A 19 -13.81 -3.36 2.83
N VAL A 20 -14.04 -3.34 1.53
CA VAL A 20 -13.10 -3.87 0.53
C VAL A 20 -12.19 -2.80 -0.10
N TYR A 21 -12.49 -1.52 0.09
CA TYR A 21 -11.73 -0.42 -0.52
C TYR A 21 -10.67 0.12 0.43
N ILE A 22 -9.51 0.47 -0.13
CA ILE A 22 -8.47 1.20 0.62
C ILE A 22 -8.83 2.68 0.60
N LYS A 23 -9.25 3.22 1.75
CA LYS A 23 -9.50 4.66 1.94
C LYS A 23 -8.19 5.44 1.98
N SER A 24 -7.22 4.97 2.75
CA SER A 24 -5.89 5.54 2.87
C SER A 24 -4.87 4.46 3.21
N ALA A 25 -3.57 4.76 3.06
CA ALA A 25 -2.51 3.87 3.49
C ALA A 25 -1.33 4.66 4.05
N SER A 26 -0.57 4.01 4.93
CA SER A 26 0.72 4.50 5.40
C SER A 26 1.75 3.40 5.37
N LEU A 27 2.98 3.73 4.98
CA LEU A 27 4.13 2.85 5.03
C LEU A 27 5.11 3.39 6.06
N ASN A 28 5.36 2.61 7.12
CA ASN A 28 6.23 3.01 8.23
C ASN A 28 5.84 4.37 8.83
N GLY A 29 4.53 4.60 9.00
CA GLY A 29 3.96 5.82 9.57
C GLY A 29 3.88 7.02 8.61
N LYS A 30 4.40 6.92 7.38
CA LYS A 30 4.35 7.99 6.38
C LYS A 30 3.18 7.78 5.41
N PRO A 31 2.49 8.85 4.96
CA PRO A 31 1.43 8.74 3.96
C PRO A 31 1.89 7.99 2.70
N PHE A 32 1.06 7.07 2.22
CA PHE A 32 1.39 6.20 1.09
C PHE A 32 0.24 6.13 0.08
N THR A 33 0.42 6.79 -1.07
CA THR A 33 -0.61 6.91 -2.11
C THR A 33 -0.40 5.97 -3.29
N LYS A 34 0.83 5.46 -3.47
CA LYS A 34 1.22 4.63 -4.61
C LYS A 34 0.38 3.35 -4.70
N ASN A 35 0.23 2.85 -5.92
CA ASN A 35 -0.46 1.58 -6.21
C ASN A 35 0.52 0.41 -6.40
N PHE A 36 1.78 0.60 -6.01
CA PHE A 36 2.83 -0.41 -6.05
C PHE A 36 3.75 -0.25 -4.86
N ILE A 37 4.39 -1.34 -4.44
CA ILE A 37 5.41 -1.36 -3.39
C ILE A 37 6.70 -1.83 -4.04
N LYS A 38 7.80 -1.14 -3.79
CA LYS A 38 9.12 -1.54 -4.28
C LYS A 38 9.61 -2.75 -3.51
N HIS A 39 10.38 -3.61 -4.18
CA HIS A 39 11.03 -4.74 -3.51
C HIS A 39 11.87 -4.29 -2.30
N GLU A 40 12.61 -3.19 -2.44
CA GLU A 40 13.40 -2.56 -1.36
C GLU A 40 12.56 -2.17 -0.13
N GLU A 41 11.33 -1.69 -0.34
CA GLU A 41 10.41 -1.33 0.75
C GLU A 41 9.95 -2.58 1.53
N ILE A 42 9.84 -3.73 0.85
CA ILE A 42 9.48 -5.00 1.48
C ILE A 42 10.68 -5.58 2.23
N ILE A 43 11.83 -5.72 1.57
CA ILE A 43 13.01 -6.38 2.18
C ILE A 43 13.57 -5.61 3.37
N ASN A 44 13.35 -4.30 3.44
CA ASN A 44 13.74 -3.50 4.59
C ASN A 44 12.84 -3.71 5.81
N GLY A 45 11.73 -4.44 5.66
CA GLY A 45 10.75 -4.68 6.70
C GLY A 45 9.92 -3.43 7.04
N GLY A 46 9.07 -3.57 8.06
CA GLY A 46 8.22 -2.49 8.54
C GLY A 46 6.73 -2.83 8.48
N VAL A 47 5.90 -1.80 8.47
CA VAL A 47 4.44 -1.91 8.54
C VAL A 47 3.78 -1.10 7.42
N LEU A 48 3.00 -1.78 6.58
CA LEU A 48 2.01 -1.17 5.70
C LEU A 48 0.66 -1.22 6.39
N LYS A 49 0.16 -0.06 6.81
CA LYS A 49 -1.17 0.07 7.41
C LYS A 49 -2.16 0.56 6.37
N LEU A 50 -3.25 -0.18 6.20
CA LEU A 50 -4.34 0.10 5.28
C LEU A 50 -5.60 0.47 6.07
N GLU A 51 -6.14 1.64 5.79
CA GLU A 51 -7.46 2.03 6.28
C GLU A 51 -8.51 1.56 5.28
N MET A 52 -9.33 0.60 5.71
CA MET A 52 -10.36 -0.02 4.85
C MET A 52 -11.70 0.72 4.95
N ALA A 53 -12.48 0.72 3.88
CA ALA A 53 -13.80 1.33 3.78
C ALA A 53 -14.73 0.55 2.85
N ASP A 54 -16.03 0.76 3.01
CA ASP A 54 -17.12 0.20 2.20
C ASP A 54 -17.37 0.96 0.89
N GLN A 55 -16.82 2.16 0.77
CA GLN A 55 -16.88 2.99 -0.43
C GLN A 55 -15.49 3.32 -0.98
N PRO A 56 -15.33 3.45 -2.31
CA PRO A 56 -14.04 3.76 -2.92
C PRO A 56 -13.62 5.20 -2.62
N ASN A 57 -12.35 5.40 -2.26
CA ASN A 57 -11.73 6.72 -2.33
C ASN A 57 -11.25 7.01 -3.76
N LYS A 58 -12.06 7.74 -4.54
CA LYS A 58 -11.75 8.10 -5.93
C LYS A 58 -10.58 9.08 -6.10
N ASN A 59 -10.06 9.63 -5.01
CA ASN A 59 -8.94 10.58 -5.01
C ASN A 59 -7.60 9.92 -4.65
N ARG A 60 -7.58 8.65 -4.24
CA ARG A 60 -6.36 7.93 -3.86
C ARG A 60 -5.71 7.29 -5.09
N GLY A 61 -4.40 7.47 -5.24
CA GLY A 61 -3.62 6.68 -6.20
C GLY A 61 -3.87 7.05 -7.67
N ILE A 62 -4.32 8.29 -7.93
CA ILE A 62 -4.69 8.76 -9.27
C ILE A 62 -3.62 9.63 -9.92
N LYS A 63 -2.57 10.01 -9.20
CA LYS A 63 -1.48 10.83 -9.76
C LYS A 63 -0.60 9.99 -10.68
N GLU A 64 0.10 10.64 -11.60
CA GLU A 64 1.06 9.95 -12.48
C GLU A 64 2.14 9.17 -11.69
N GLU A 65 2.61 9.75 -10.57
CA GLU A 65 3.60 9.15 -9.66
C GLU A 65 3.08 7.92 -8.88
N ASP A 66 1.76 7.74 -8.78
CA ASP A 66 1.15 6.62 -8.07
C ASP A 66 1.04 5.36 -8.95
N LYS A 67 1.19 5.53 -10.26
CA LYS A 67 1.08 4.45 -11.24
C LYS A 67 2.36 3.59 -11.25
N PRO A 68 2.25 2.27 -11.46
CA PRO A 68 3.42 1.41 -11.57
C PRO A 68 4.24 1.68 -12.83
N PHE A 69 5.47 1.16 -12.83
CA PHE A 69 6.35 1.16 -14.00
C PHE A 69 5.68 0.50 -15.22
N SER A 70 5.95 1.05 -16.41
CA SER A 70 5.52 0.51 -17.69
C SER A 70 6.53 0.89 -18.77
N VAL A 71 7.01 -0.09 -19.53
CA VAL A 71 8.06 0.10 -20.57
C VAL A 71 7.62 1.09 -21.65
N SER A 72 6.33 1.11 -22.00
CA SER A 72 5.79 2.02 -23.03
C SER A 72 5.63 3.47 -22.57
N ARG A 73 5.88 3.79 -21.30
CA ARG A 73 5.85 5.18 -20.83
C ARG A 73 7.18 5.83 -21.14
N LYS A 74 7.13 6.92 -21.90
CA LYS A 74 8.29 7.77 -22.17
C LYS A 74 8.68 8.56 -20.94
#